data_AF-A0A021VUP0-F1
#
_entry.id   AF-A0A021VUP0-F1
#
_cell.length_a   1.000
_cell.length_b   1.000
_cell.length_c   1.000
_cell.angle_alpha   90.00
_cell.angle_beta   90.00
_cell.angle_gamma   90.00
#
_symmetry.space_group_name_H-M   'P 1'
#
loop_
_entity.id
_entity.type
_entity.pdbx_description
1 polymer ?
#
loop_
_entity_poly.entity_id
_entity_poly.type
_entity_poly.pdbx_seq_one_letter_code
_entity_poly.pdbx_strand_id
1 'polypeptide(L)'
;MGTAGRYASGTDVSSDRSKAEIERTLTRYGATSFIIGWETGRAAVGFEYGGRRIRFILPLPDRAERRFTHTPTTGKVRSAAQADTAYEQAVRQKWRALLLIVKAKLEAVESGVAEFEAEFFAYIVLPSGRTVYEEAAPVVEQAYLTGAVAPLLQLGDGR
;
A
#
# COMPACT_ATOMS: atom_id res chain seq x y z
N MET A 1 -26.10 -0.04 -8.52
CA MET A 1 -24.64 -0.12 -8.38
C MET A 1 -24.21 0.96 -7.40
N GLY A 2 -24.17 0.62 -6.12
CA GLY A 2 -24.02 1.61 -5.02
C GLY A 2 -22.61 2.20 -4.98
N THR A 3 -22.51 3.52 -4.93
CA THR A 3 -21.28 4.24 -4.59
C THR A 3 -20.90 3.89 -3.16
N ALA A 4 -20.00 2.92 -2.98
CA ALA A 4 -19.36 2.66 -1.70
C ALA A 4 -18.67 3.96 -1.25
N GLY A 5 -19.19 4.57 -0.17
CA GLY A 5 -18.62 5.77 0.42
C GLY A 5 -17.14 5.55 0.69
N ARG A 6 -16.30 6.42 0.13
CA ARG A 6 -14.84 6.37 0.30
C ARG A 6 -14.53 6.50 1.80
N TYR A 7 -14.26 5.38 2.47
CA TYR A 7 -13.92 5.34 3.89
C TYR A 7 -12.72 6.28 4.14
N ALA A 8 -12.81 7.08 5.21
CA ALA A 8 -11.82 8.08 5.66
C ALA A 8 -11.84 9.49 5.02
N SER A 9 -12.93 9.98 4.43
CA SER A 9 -12.96 11.33 3.80
C SER A 9 -12.80 12.55 4.74
N GLY A 10 -12.69 12.35 6.06
CA GLY A 10 -12.62 13.43 7.07
C GLY A 10 -11.65 13.15 8.22
N THR A 11 -10.42 12.72 7.94
CA THR A 11 -9.46 12.44 9.01
C THR A 11 -8.67 13.69 9.42
N ASP A 12 -8.92 14.19 10.64
CA ASP A 12 -8.05 15.17 11.32
C ASP A 12 -6.66 14.61 11.63
N VAL A 13 -6.49 13.29 11.49
CA VAL A 13 -5.22 12.58 11.71
C VAL A 13 -4.22 12.94 10.61
N SER A 14 -3.11 13.57 10.99
CA SER A 14 -1.99 13.85 10.10
C SER A 14 -1.38 12.57 9.54
N SER A 15 -0.73 12.69 8.38
CA SER A 15 0.01 11.56 7.78
C SER A 15 1.06 11.02 8.75
N ASP A 16 1.73 11.89 9.50
CA ASP A 16 2.78 11.49 10.44
C ASP A 16 2.22 10.73 11.65
N ARG A 17 1.02 11.10 12.14
CA ARG A 17 0.34 10.29 13.16
C ARG A 17 0.01 8.90 12.64
N SER A 18 -0.46 8.78 11.40
CA SER A 18 -0.74 7.47 10.80
C SER A 18 0.52 6.64 10.60
N LYS A 19 1.63 7.24 10.12
CA LYS A 19 2.93 6.58 9.96
C LYS A 19 3.47 6.06 11.30
N ALA A 20 3.48 6.91 12.33
CA ALA A 20 3.94 6.54 13.67
C ALA A 20 3.06 5.44 14.30
N GLU A 21 1.76 5.43 14.00
CA GLU A 21 0.87 4.37 14.45
C GLU A 21 1.13 3.05 13.72
N ILE A 22 1.42 3.08 12.41
CA ILE A 22 1.85 1.89 11.65
C ILE A 22 3.12 1.29 12.28
N GLU A 23 4.14 2.12 12.52
CA GLU A 23 5.40 1.70 13.15
C GLU A 23 5.13 1.05 14.51
N ARG A 24 4.41 1.75 15.39
CA ARG A 24 4.08 1.24 16.73
C ARG A 24 3.31 -0.07 16.69
N THR A 25 2.36 -0.21 15.76
CA THR A 25 1.61 -1.45 15.59
C THR A 25 2.55 -2.57 15.14
N LEU A 26 3.34 -2.37 14.08
CA LEU A 26 4.26 -3.41 13.59
C LEU A 26 5.27 -3.83 14.65
N THR A 27 5.88 -2.89 15.37
CA THR A 27 6.81 -3.18 16.47
C THR A 27 6.13 -4.01 17.57
N ARG A 28 4.91 -3.64 17.98
CA ARG A 28 4.16 -4.40 19.00
C ARG A 28 3.93 -5.84 18.59
N TYR A 29 3.65 -6.06 17.30
CA TYR A 29 3.39 -7.39 16.76
C TYR A 29 4.67 -8.19 16.48
N GLY A 30 5.86 -7.65 16.78
CA GLY A 30 7.12 -8.38 16.69
C GLY A 30 7.94 -8.10 15.43
N ALA A 31 7.65 -7.01 14.70
CA ALA A 31 8.53 -6.58 13.61
C ALA A 31 9.92 -6.21 14.15
N THR A 32 10.97 -6.73 13.52
CA THR A 32 12.38 -6.55 13.95
C THR A 32 13.05 -5.35 13.28
N SER A 33 12.53 -4.90 12.15
CA SER A 33 12.96 -3.68 11.47
C SER A 33 11.78 -2.97 10.85
N PHE A 34 11.89 -1.65 10.67
CA PHE A 34 10.88 -0.80 10.05
C PHE A 34 11.55 0.31 9.25
N ILE A 35 11.03 0.59 8.06
CA ILE A 35 11.50 1.68 7.21
C ILE A 35 10.31 2.32 6.46
N ILE A 36 10.35 3.65 6.36
CA ILE A 36 9.48 4.42 5.48
C ILE A 36 10.36 5.09 4.43
N GLY A 37 9.99 4.94 3.16
CA GLY A 37 10.60 5.65 2.05
C GLY A 37 9.53 6.29 1.19
N TRP A 38 9.90 7.33 0.44
CA TRP A 38 9.04 7.91 -0.58
C TRP A 38 9.87 8.44 -1.74
N GLU A 39 9.23 8.49 -2.89
CA GLU A 39 9.71 9.14 -4.10
C GLU A 39 8.53 9.77 -4.83
N THR A 40 8.78 10.35 -6.00
CA THR A 40 7.73 10.96 -6.83
C THR A 40 6.62 9.94 -7.13
N GLY A 41 5.40 10.23 -6.70
CA GLY A 41 4.21 9.44 -7.00
C GLY A 41 3.96 8.22 -6.11
N ARG A 42 4.87 7.85 -5.19
CA ARG A 42 4.65 6.72 -4.27
C ARG A 42 5.40 6.83 -2.95
N ALA A 43 4.81 6.24 -1.91
CA ALA A 43 5.48 5.93 -0.66
C ALA A 43 5.60 4.41 -0.49
N ALA A 44 6.52 3.99 0.34
CA ALA A 44 6.72 2.60 0.71
C ALA A 44 6.86 2.47 2.22
N VAL A 45 6.25 1.41 2.77
CA VAL A 45 6.50 0.93 4.13
C VAL A 45 7.14 -0.44 4.01
N GLY A 46 8.33 -0.60 4.59
CA GLY A 46 9.01 -1.88 4.69
C GLY A 46 9.18 -2.30 6.14
N PHE A 47 9.07 -3.58 6.42
CA PHE A 47 9.40 -4.13 7.74
C PHE A 47 9.86 -5.58 7.62
N GLU A 48 10.44 -6.11 8.69
CA GLU A 48 10.83 -7.52 8.77
C GLU A 48 10.05 -8.22 9.88
N TYR A 49 9.55 -9.41 9.60
CA TYR A 49 8.86 -10.27 10.55
C TYR A 49 9.16 -11.73 10.22
N GLY A 50 9.51 -12.55 11.22
CA GLY A 50 9.79 -13.98 11.01
C GLY A 50 10.87 -14.28 9.96
N GLY A 51 11.89 -13.41 9.84
CA GLY A 51 12.94 -13.55 8.82
C GLY A 51 12.48 -13.27 7.37
N ARG A 52 11.31 -12.66 7.20
CA ARG A 52 10.78 -12.22 5.89
C ARG A 52 10.70 -10.71 5.86
N ARG A 53 11.17 -10.13 4.75
CA ARG A 53 11.04 -8.70 4.48
C ARG A 53 9.73 -8.46 3.75
N ILE A 54 8.90 -7.59 4.28
CA ILE A 54 7.59 -7.22 3.73
C ILE A 54 7.66 -5.78 3.22
N ARG A 55 7.03 -5.50 2.07
CA ARG A 55 6.92 -4.14 1.52
C ARG A 55 5.51 -3.84 1.03
N PHE A 56 4.91 -2.80 1.60
CA PHE A 56 3.71 -2.16 1.08
C PHE A 56 4.09 -0.95 0.23
N ILE A 57 3.57 -0.90 -1.00
CA ILE A 57 3.64 0.29 -1.85
C ILE A 57 2.32 1.05 -1.75
N LEU A 58 2.41 2.34 -1.44
CA LEU A 58 1.29 3.26 -1.33
C LEU A 58 1.36 4.27 -2.47
N PRO A 59 0.54 4.12 -3.53
CA PRO A 59 0.46 5.13 -4.59
C PRO A 59 -0.03 6.46 -4.02
N LEU A 60 0.77 7.50 -4.22
CA LEU A 60 0.42 8.86 -3.83
C LEU A 60 -0.28 9.54 -5.01
N PRO A 61 -1.29 10.39 -4.74
CA PRO A 61 -1.93 11.14 -5.81
C PRO A 61 -0.94 12.09 -6.49
N ASP A 62 -1.21 12.47 -7.74
CA ASP A 62 -0.47 13.53 -8.39
C ASP A 62 -1.06 14.89 -7.99
N ARG A 63 -0.19 15.79 -7.53
CA ARG A 63 -0.55 17.14 -7.10
C ARG A 63 -1.18 17.97 -8.23
N ALA A 64 -0.84 17.67 -9.48
CA ALA A 64 -1.36 18.36 -10.66
C ALA A 64 -2.79 17.93 -11.05
N GLU A 65 -3.34 16.86 -10.45
CA GLU A 65 -4.65 16.36 -10.84
C GLU A 65 -5.76 17.42 -10.69
N ARG A 66 -6.70 17.44 -11.65
CA ARG A 66 -7.81 18.40 -11.68
C ARG A 66 -8.62 18.44 -10.38
N ARG A 67 -8.74 17.31 -9.68
CA ARG A 67 -9.45 17.23 -8.39
C ARG A 67 -8.80 18.06 -7.28
N PHE A 68 -7.52 18.40 -7.39
CA PHE A 68 -6.79 19.27 -6.45
C PHE A 68 -6.66 20.70 -6.99
N THR A 69 -6.48 20.86 -8.29
CA THR A 69 -6.29 22.19 -8.89
C THR A 69 -7.59 22.95 -9.16
N HIS A 70 -8.75 22.29 -9.21
CA HIS A 70 -10.03 22.93 -9.53
C HIS A 70 -11.14 22.60 -8.51
N THR A 71 -12.03 23.57 -8.25
CA THR A 71 -13.20 23.40 -7.41
C THR A 71 -14.15 22.34 -8.00
N PRO A 72 -14.75 21.47 -7.19
CA PRO A 72 -15.53 20.33 -7.68
C PRO A 72 -16.85 20.77 -8.34
N THR A 73 -17.50 21.78 -7.80
CA THR A 73 -18.83 22.23 -8.28
C THR A 73 -18.73 23.19 -9.45
N THR A 74 -17.81 24.16 -9.39
CA THR A 74 -17.74 25.26 -10.36
C THR A 74 -16.60 25.10 -11.36
N GLY A 75 -15.69 24.14 -11.17
CA GLY A 75 -14.57 23.90 -12.06
C GLY A 75 -13.59 25.08 -12.16
N LYS A 76 -13.59 26.00 -11.19
CA LYS A 76 -12.68 27.15 -11.14
C LYS A 76 -11.33 26.73 -10.57
N VAL A 77 -10.25 27.36 -11.02
CA VAL A 77 -8.90 27.11 -10.49
C VAL A 77 -8.84 27.50 -9.00
N ARG A 78 -8.31 26.60 -8.17
CA ARG A 78 -8.07 26.84 -6.73
C ARG A 78 -6.86 27.75 -6.54
N SER A 79 -6.82 28.48 -5.42
CA SER A 79 -5.55 29.08 -4.97
C SER A 79 -4.55 27.99 -4.61
N ALA A 80 -3.25 28.33 -4.57
CA ALA A 80 -2.20 27.39 -4.18
C ALA A 80 -2.49 26.77 -2.80
N ALA A 81 -2.78 27.57 -1.78
CA ALA A 81 -3.09 27.08 -0.44
C ALA A 81 -4.29 26.10 -0.40
N GLN A 82 -5.34 26.37 -1.20
CA GLN A 82 -6.50 25.49 -1.27
C GLN A 82 -6.20 24.18 -1.99
N ALA A 83 -5.39 24.22 -3.07
CA ALA A 83 -4.94 23.02 -3.76
C ALA A 83 -4.06 22.15 -2.85
N ASP A 84 -3.16 22.78 -2.10
CA ASP A 84 -2.25 22.14 -1.15
C ASP A 84 -3.03 21.43 -0.05
N THR A 85 -3.99 22.12 0.56
CA THR A 85 -4.88 21.55 1.57
C THR A 85 -5.64 20.33 1.03
N ALA A 86 -6.18 20.42 -0.19
CA ALA A 86 -6.91 19.31 -0.81
C ALA A 86 -6.00 18.11 -1.11
N TYR A 87 -4.78 18.36 -1.56
CA TYR A 87 -3.77 17.34 -1.82
C TYR A 87 -3.33 16.64 -0.53
N GLU A 88 -3.00 17.40 0.52
CA GLU A 88 -2.62 16.86 1.81
C GLU A 88 -3.72 16.01 2.45
N GLN A 89 -4.99 16.40 2.28
CA GLN A 89 -6.13 15.59 2.71
C GLN A 89 -6.18 14.24 1.98
N ALA A 90 -5.93 14.20 0.67
CA ALA A 90 -5.86 12.95 -0.06
C ALA A 90 -4.66 12.08 0.34
N VAL A 91 -3.51 12.68 0.62
CA VAL A 91 -2.34 11.96 1.14
C VAL A 91 -2.64 11.37 2.53
N ARG A 92 -3.29 12.12 3.43
CA ARG A 92 -3.74 11.62 4.74
C ARG A 92 -4.67 10.42 4.61
N GLN A 93 -5.64 10.50 3.69
CA GLN A 93 -6.57 9.39 3.40
C GLN A 93 -5.81 8.12 2.98
N LYS A 94 -4.79 8.25 2.13
CA LYS A 94 -3.94 7.13 1.69
C LYS A 94 -3.20 6.48 2.85
N TRP A 95 -2.56 7.27 3.70
CA TRP A 95 -1.87 6.75 4.90
C TRP A 95 -2.82 6.10 5.89
N ARG A 96 -4.01 6.67 6.10
CA ARG A 96 -5.01 6.07 6.97
C ARG A 96 -5.50 4.72 6.42
N ALA A 97 -5.74 4.63 5.11
CA ALA A 97 -6.12 3.38 4.46
C ALA A 97 -5.04 2.30 4.62
N LEU A 98 -3.76 2.67 4.48
CA LEU A 98 -2.65 1.73 4.72
C LEU A 98 -2.60 1.27 6.19
N LEU A 99 -2.77 2.19 7.14
CA LEU A 99 -2.82 1.84 8.56
C LEU A 99 -3.96 0.85 8.86
N LEU A 100 -5.14 1.07 8.28
CA LEU A 100 -6.30 0.18 8.47
C LEU A 100 -6.04 -1.22 7.93
N ILE A 101 -5.47 -1.33 6.72
CA ILE A 101 -5.20 -2.65 6.14
C ILE A 101 -4.10 -3.38 6.92
N VAL A 102 -3.03 -2.69 7.33
CA VAL A 102 -1.96 -3.29 8.14
C VAL A 102 -2.52 -3.85 9.44
N LYS A 103 -3.34 -3.06 10.15
CA LYS A 103 -4.00 -3.52 11.38
C LYS A 103 -4.91 -4.73 11.15
N ALA A 104 -5.73 -4.68 10.11
CA ALA A 104 -6.64 -5.77 9.80
C ALA A 104 -5.91 -7.08 9.48
N LYS A 105 -4.80 -7.01 8.72
CA LYS A 105 -3.97 -8.17 8.41
C LYS A 105 -3.31 -8.77 9.64
N LEU A 106 -2.77 -7.92 10.52
CA LEU A 106 -2.15 -8.36 11.77
C LEU A 106 -3.18 -8.99 12.72
N GLU A 107 -4.36 -8.40 12.84
CA GLU A 107 -5.48 -8.94 13.63
C GLU A 107 -5.94 -10.30 13.08
N ALA A 108 -6.03 -10.45 11.75
CA ALA A 108 -6.37 -11.72 11.12
C ALA A 108 -5.36 -12.83 11.47
N VAL A 109 -4.07 -12.48 11.56
CA VAL A 109 -3.03 -13.42 11.99
C VAL A 109 -3.13 -13.74 13.48
N GLU A 110 -3.27 -12.73 14.33
CA GLU A 110 -3.34 -12.91 15.79
C GLU A 110 -4.58 -13.70 16.24
N SER A 111 -5.72 -13.47 15.59
CA SER A 111 -6.97 -14.21 15.83
C SER A 111 -7.00 -15.60 15.20
N GLY A 112 -5.94 -16.01 14.48
CA GLY A 112 -5.85 -17.32 13.82
C GLY A 112 -6.75 -17.47 12.60
N VAL A 113 -7.27 -16.36 12.05
CA VAL A 113 -8.07 -16.37 10.81
C VAL A 113 -7.21 -16.66 9.59
N ALA A 114 -5.92 -16.29 9.62
CA ALA A 114 -4.96 -16.56 8.56
C ALA A 114 -3.55 -16.81 9.12
N GLU A 115 -2.75 -17.60 8.42
CA GLU A 115 -1.32 -17.70 8.68
C GLU A 115 -0.58 -16.45 8.16
N PHE A 116 0.51 -16.06 8.83
CA PHE A 116 1.26 -14.87 8.44
C PHE A 116 1.78 -14.95 7.01
N GLU A 117 2.39 -16.09 6.63
CA GLU A 117 2.95 -16.26 5.29
C GLU A 117 1.87 -16.09 4.22
N ALA A 118 0.67 -16.63 4.43
CA ALA A 118 -0.44 -16.51 3.50
C ALA A 118 -0.98 -15.07 3.43
N GLU A 119 -1.23 -14.45 4.59
CA GLU A 119 -1.85 -13.11 4.67
C GLU A 119 -0.96 -12.01 4.08
N PHE A 120 0.36 -12.16 4.21
CA PHE A 120 1.36 -11.23 3.71
C PHE A 120 2.08 -11.68 2.44
N PHE A 121 1.72 -12.85 1.87
CA PHE A 121 2.46 -13.50 0.77
C PHE A 121 2.81 -12.55 -0.38
N ALA A 122 1.80 -11.85 -0.89
CA ALA A 122 1.92 -10.89 -1.99
C ALA A 122 2.93 -9.75 -1.76
N TYR A 123 3.22 -9.44 -0.50
CA TYR A 123 4.06 -8.32 -0.07
C TYR A 123 5.47 -8.75 0.34
N ILE A 124 5.76 -10.05 0.37
CA ILE A 124 7.11 -10.56 0.66
C ILE A 124 8.07 -10.11 -0.44
N VAL A 125 9.18 -9.51 -0.04
CA VAL A 125 10.26 -9.08 -0.92
C VAL A 125 11.21 -10.25 -1.18
N LEU A 126 11.44 -10.53 -2.46
CA LEU A 126 12.33 -11.57 -2.96
C LEU A 126 13.76 -11.04 -3.13
N PRO A 127 14.76 -11.92 -3.36
CA PRO A 127 16.14 -11.48 -3.59
C PRO A 127 16.31 -10.52 -4.78
N SER A 128 15.40 -10.53 -5.76
CA SER A 128 15.35 -9.56 -6.86
C SER A 128 15.02 -8.13 -6.41
N GLY A 129 14.60 -7.94 -5.15
CA GLY A 129 14.10 -6.68 -4.62
C GLY A 129 12.65 -6.37 -5.00
N ARG A 130 12.00 -7.25 -5.78
CA ARG A 130 10.57 -7.20 -6.13
C ARG A 130 9.74 -7.98 -5.11
N THR A 131 8.46 -7.66 -4.98
CA THR A 131 7.54 -8.47 -4.17
C THR A 131 7.07 -9.70 -4.93
N VAL A 132 6.57 -10.71 -4.22
CA VAL A 132 5.93 -11.88 -4.82
C VAL A 132 4.80 -11.48 -5.78
N TYR A 133 3.97 -10.49 -5.42
CA TYR A 133 2.93 -10.00 -6.32
C TYR A 133 3.51 -9.43 -7.62
N GLU A 134 4.58 -8.64 -7.53
CA GLU A 134 5.21 -8.03 -8.70
C GLU A 134 5.75 -9.11 -9.67
N GLU A 135 6.34 -10.19 -9.16
CA GLU A 135 6.83 -11.31 -9.99
C GLU A 135 5.68 -12.18 -10.52
N ALA A 136 4.69 -12.50 -9.69
CA ALA A 136 3.66 -13.48 -10.01
C ALA A 136 2.51 -12.91 -10.86
N ALA A 137 2.21 -11.61 -10.76
CA ALA A 137 1.06 -11.02 -11.43
C ALA A 137 1.03 -11.27 -12.96
N PRO A 138 2.13 -11.08 -13.72
CA PRO A 138 2.13 -11.36 -15.15
C PRO A 138 1.91 -12.85 -15.48
N VAL A 139 2.49 -13.74 -14.67
CA VAL A 139 2.36 -15.20 -14.84
C VAL A 139 0.92 -15.63 -14.60
N VAL A 140 0.30 -15.12 -13.54
CA VAL A 140 -1.11 -15.37 -13.23
C VAL A 140 -2.00 -14.87 -14.35
N GLU A 141 -1.79 -13.65 -14.85
CA GLU A 141 -2.55 -13.09 -15.97
C GLU A 141 -2.47 -13.96 -17.22
N GLN A 142 -1.26 -14.40 -17.60
CA GLN A 142 -1.07 -15.31 -18.73
C GLN A 142 -1.77 -16.66 -18.53
N ALA A 143 -1.74 -17.21 -17.31
CA ALA A 143 -2.42 -18.46 -17.01
C ALA A 143 -3.94 -18.34 -17.18
N TYR A 144 -4.55 -17.22 -16.78
CA TYR A 144 -5.97 -16.96 -17.02
C TYR A 144 -6.30 -16.79 -18.51
N LEU A 145 -5.42 -16.14 -19.29
CA LEU A 145 -5.63 -15.95 -20.73
C LEU A 145 -5.49 -17.24 -21.54
N THR A 146 -4.56 -18.10 -21.15
CA THR A 146 -4.21 -19.31 -21.92
C THR A 146 -4.87 -20.58 -21.39
N GLY A 147 -5.37 -20.56 -20.16
CA GLY A 147 -5.84 -21.76 -19.45
C GLY A 147 -4.72 -22.72 -19.04
N ALA A 148 -3.46 -22.35 -19.25
CA ALA A 148 -2.30 -23.18 -18.95
C ALA A 148 -1.55 -22.63 -17.73
N VAL A 149 -1.23 -23.51 -16.77
CA VAL A 149 -0.36 -23.15 -15.65
C VAL A 149 1.09 -23.19 -16.13
N ALA A 150 1.76 -22.05 -16.16
CA ALA A 150 3.20 -22.00 -16.41
C ALA A 150 3.93 -22.73 -15.27
N PRO A 151 4.93 -23.58 -15.55
CA PRO A 151 5.71 -24.23 -14.50
C PRO A 151 6.31 -23.19 -13.56
N LEU A 152 6.12 -23.36 -12.24
CA LEU A 152 6.60 -22.43 -11.21
C LEU A 152 8.13 -22.30 -11.16
N LEU A 153 8.85 -23.19 -11.84
CA LEU A 153 10.31 -23.27 -11.92
C LEU A 153 10.81 -22.81 -13.29
N GLN A 154 10.89 -21.50 -13.46
CA GLN A 154 11.91 -20.85 -14.31
C GLN A 154 12.61 -19.77 -13.46
N LEU A 155 13.08 -20.14 -12.26
CA LEU A 155 13.95 -19.29 -11.46
C LEU A 155 15.39 -19.46 -11.94
N GLY A 156 15.77 -18.66 -12.94
CA GLY A 156 17.14 -18.19 -13.16
C GLY A 156 18.21 -19.21 -13.57
N ASP A 157 18.19 -19.65 -14.84
CA ASP A 157 19.44 -19.92 -15.57
C ASP A 157 19.79 -18.67 -16.39
N GLY A 158 20.17 -17.60 -15.68
CA GLY A 158 20.72 -16.38 -16.26
C GLY A 158 22.21 -16.33 -15.96
N ARG A 159 23.02 -16.62 -16.99
CA ARG A 159 24.45 -16.30 -17.05
C ARG A 159 24.76 -14.88 -16.58
#